data_AF-A0A3D2P3U2-F1
#
_entry.id   AF-A0A3D2P3U2-F1
#
_cell.length_a   1.000
_cell.length_b   1.000
_cell.length_c   1.000
_cell.angle_alpha   90.00
_cell.angle_beta   90.00
_cell.angle_gamma   90.00
#
_symmetry.space_group_name_H-M   'P 1'
#
loop_
_entity.id
_entity.type
_entity.pdbx_description
1 polymer ?
#
loop_
_entity_poly.entity_id
_entity_poly.type
_entity_poly.pdbx_seq_one_letter_code
_entity_poly.pdbx_strand_id
1 'polypeptide(L)'
;PEGMGLIIRTAGAQRTKAEIKRDFEYLLRVWSKVREDTLNAVAPSLVFEEASLVKKSIRDLFSRDVEAVHVQGEAAYREAKDFMKMLTPSYAPKVKQYKEPTPLFAKHGLERQLSDLTKAEVRL
;
A
#
# COMPACT_ATOMS: atom_id res chain seq x y z
N PRO A 1 -17.06 -15.76 -4.41
CA PRO A 1 -17.26 -17.16 -4.84
C PRO A 1 -18.17 -17.86 -3.87
N GLU A 2 -18.82 -18.94 -4.29
CA GLU A 2 -19.54 -19.81 -3.36
C GLU A 2 -18.60 -20.26 -2.23
N GLY A 3 -19.08 -20.19 -0.98
CA GLY A 3 -18.27 -20.51 0.21
C GLY A 3 -17.31 -19.41 0.69
N MET A 4 -17.25 -18.23 0.07
CA MET A 4 -16.42 -17.11 0.55
C MET A 4 -17.26 -15.95 1.11
N GLY A 5 -16.85 -15.44 2.27
CA GLY A 5 -17.34 -14.18 2.83
C GLY A 5 -16.39 -13.01 2.54
N LEU A 6 -16.91 -11.78 2.55
CA LEU A 6 -16.13 -10.55 2.46
C LEU A 6 -16.58 -9.58 3.55
N ILE A 7 -15.62 -8.93 4.21
CA ILE A 7 -15.87 -7.84 5.16
C ILE A 7 -15.40 -6.53 4.53
N ILE A 8 -16.30 -5.55 4.49
CA ILE A 8 -15.94 -4.19 4.06
C ILE A 8 -15.38 -3.43 5.27
N ARG A 9 -14.13 -2.96 5.16
CA ARG A 9 -13.46 -2.18 6.21
C ARG A 9 -14.00 -0.75 6.29
N THR A 10 -13.78 -0.06 7.40
CA THR A 10 -14.17 1.36 7.60
C THR A 10 -13.67 2.27 6.47
N ALA A 11 -12.44 2.06 5.99
CA ALA A 11 -11.88 2.79 4.84
C ALA A 11 -12.64 2.57 3.51
N GLY A 12 -13.46 1.52 3.44
CA GLY A 12 -14.35 1.19 2.32
C GLY A 12 -15.70 1.91 2.35
N ALA A 13 -16.09 2.57 3.46
CA ALA A 13 -17.39 3.23 3.60
C ALA A 13 -17.65 4.30 2.54
N GLN A 14 -16.59 4.92 2.05
CA GLN A 14 -16.61 5.99 1.05
C GLN A 14 -16.04 5.49 -0.29
N ARG A 15 -16.25 4.22 -0.65
CA ARG A 15 -15.78 3.66 -1.93
C ARG A 15 -16.94 3.24 -2.81
N THR A 16 -16.77 3.43 -4.11
CA THR A 16 -17.75 3.01 -5.12
C THR A 16 -17.77 1.49 -5.24
N LYS A 17 -18.90 0.93 -5.70
CA LYS A 17 -19.04 -0.50 -6.00
C LYS A 17 -17.93 -1.02 -6.92
N ALA A 18 -17.49 -0.20 -7.89
CA ALA A 18 -16.42 -0.55 -8.81
C ALA A 18 -15.05 -0.64 -8.11
N GLU A 19 -14.74 0.28 -7.19
CA GLU A 19 -13.52 0.20 -6.38
C GLU A 19 -13.54 -1.02 -5.46
N ILE A 20 -14.66 -1.30 -4.79
CA ILE A 20 -14.82 -2.49 -3.94
C ILE A 20 -14.63 -3.76 -4.77
N LYS A 21 -15.20 -3.83 -5.98
CA LYS A 21 -15.04 -4.97 -6.87
C LYS A 21 -13.58 -5.20 -7.26
N ARG A 22 -12.81 -4.15 -7.58
CA ARG A 22 -11.38 -4.29 -7.92
C ARG A 22 -10.54 -4.78 -6.74
N ASP A 23 -10.81 -4.27 -5.53
CA ASP A 23 -10.14 -4.72 -4.32
C ASP A 23 -10.44 -6.19 -4.04
N PHE A 24 -11.71 -6.58 -4.18
CA PHE A 24 -12.12 -7.98 -4.10
C PHE A 24 -11.44 -8.88 -5.15
N GLU A 25 -11.38 -8.45 -6.42
CA GLU A 25 -10.69 -9.17 -7.49
C GLU A 25 -9.17 -9.27 -7.23
N TYR A 26 -8.57 -8.26 -6.61
CA TYR A 26 -7.19 -8.31 -6.15
C TYR A 26 -7.01 -9.38 -5.06
N LEU A 27 -7.85 -9.42 -4.02
CA LEU A 27 -7.80 -10.44 -2.97
C LEU A 27 -7.98 -11.86 -3.54
N LEU A 28 -8.88 -12.04 -4.51
CA LEU A 28 -9.06 -13.33 -5.19
C LEU A 28 -7.81 -13.77 -5.95
N ARG A 29 -7.11 -12.86 -6.62
CA ARG A 29 -5.84 -13.17 -7.30
C ARG A 29 -4.75 -13.57 -6.32
N VAL A 30 -4.62 -12.83 -5.21
CA VAL A 30 -3.68 -13.18 -4.14
C VAL A 30 -3.99 -14.57 -3.60
N TRP A 31 -5.24 -14.84 -3.24
CA TRP A 31 -5.68 -16.15 -2.75
C TRP A 31 -5.42 -17.28 -3.76
N SER A 32 -5.72 -17.05 -5.04
CA SER A 32 -5.49 -18.05 -6.09
C SER A 32 -4.02 -18.40 -6.22
N LYS A 33 -3.15 -17.39 -6.15
CA LYS A 33 -1.70 -17.57 -6.15
C LYS A 33 -1.21 -18.36 -4.93
N VAL A 34 -1.68 -18.00 -3.73
CA VAL A 34 -1.33 -18.75 -2.50
C VAL A 34 -1.74 -20.22 -2.62
N ARG A 35 -2.95 -20.50 -3.12
CA ARG A 35 -3.43 -21.87 -3.34
C ARG A 35 -2.55 -22.63 -4.33
N GLU A 36 -2.22 -22.02 -5.47
CA GLU A 36 -1.37 -22.63 -6.49
C GLU A 36 0.05 -22.88 -5.99
N ASP A 37 0.68 -21.88 -5.36
CA ASP A 37 2.02 -21.99 -4.80
C ASP A 37 2.07 -23.09 -3.71
N THR A 38 1.01 -23.21 -2.90
CA THR A 38 0.89 -24.27 -1.88
C THR A 38 0.78 -25.66 -2.49
N LEU A 39 -0.03 -25.84 -3.53
CA LEU A 39 -0.22 -27.15 -4.18
C LEU A 39 1.04 -27.65 -4.89
N ASN A 40 1.89 -26.73 -5.36
CA ASN A 40 3.13 -27.05 -6.07
C ASN A 40 4.36 -27.14 -5.14
N ALA A 41 4.26 -26.71 -3.89
CA ALA A 41 5.39 -26.64 -2.98
C ALA A 41 5.71 -27.99 -2.30
N VAL A 42 7.00 -28.29 -2.18
CA VAL A 42 7.51 -29.35 -1.30
C VAL A 42 8.00 -28.71 0.00
N ALA A 43 7.55 -29.23 1.14
CA ALA A 43 7.84 -28.63 2.43
C ALA A 43 9.31 -28.82 2.88
N PRO A 44 9.89 -27.86 3.62
CA PRO A 44 9.35 -26.53 3.96
C PRO A 44 9.55 -25.51 2.83
N SER A 45 8.53 -24.68 2.55
CA SER A 45 8.59 -23.62 1.53
C SER A 45 7.77 -22.39 1.92
N LEU A 46 8.22 -21.22 1.50
CA LEU A 46 7.47 -19.96 1.62
C LEU A 46 6.39 -19.90 0.53
N VAL A 47 5.13 -20.00 0.93
CA VAL A 47 3.97 -19.96 0.00
C VAL A 47 3.33 -18.58 -0.10
N PHE A 48 3.57 -17.71 0.87
CA PHE A 48 3.04 -16.35 0.90
C PHE A 48 3.91 -15.46 1.78
N GLU A 49 4.23 -14.29 1.27
CA GLU A 49 4.82 -13.19 2.03
C GLU A 49 3.83 -12.03 2.06
N GLU A 50 3.72 -11.38 3.22
CA GLU A 50 2.83 -10.24 3.36
C GLU A 50 3.25 -9.11 2.41
N ALA A 51 2.26 -8.31 1.99
CA ALA A 51 2.51 -7.14 1.18
C ALA A 51 3.56 -6.21 1.83
N SER A 52 4.41 -5.59 1.00
CA SER A 52 5.43 -4.65 1.45
C SER A 52 4.81 -3.49 2.24
N LEU A 53 5.65 -2.80 3.03
CA LEU A 53 5.23 -1.61 3.77
C LEU A 53 4.60 -0.55 2.84
N VAL A 54 5.10 -0.41 1.61
CA VAL A 54 4.56 0.53 0.61
C VAL A 54 3.10 0.19 0.28
N LYS A 55 2.82 -1.09 -0.03
CA LYS A 55 1.46 -1.55 -0.32
C LYS A 55 0.54 -1.42 0.88
N LYS A 56 1.02 -1.77 2.08
CA LYS A 56 0.27 -1.63 3.34
C LYS A 56 -0.09 -0.17 3.61
N SER A 57 0.88 0.74 3.54
CA SER A 57 0.66 2.17 3.73
C SER A 57 -0.36 2.74 2.75
N ILE A 58 -0.29 2.37 1.47
CA ILE A 58 -1.31 2.81 0.49
C ILE A 58 -2.69 2.24 0.84
N ARG A 59 -2.78 0.94 1.10
CA ARG A 59 -4.05 0.26 1.39
C ARG A 59 -4.76 0.82 2.64
N ASP A 60 -3.98 1.23 3.64
CA ASP A 60 -4.48 1.57 4.97
C ASP A 60 -4.60 3.08 5.21
N LEU A 61 -3.74 3.90 4.58
CA LEU A 61 -3.70 5.36 4.78
C LEU A 61 -4.23 6.17 3.59
N PHE A 62 -4.29 5.61 2.38
CA PHE A 62 -4.70 6.41 1.22
C PHE A 62 -6.20 6.69 1.21
N SER A 63 -6.52 7.98 1.15
CA SER A 63 -7.87 8.51 1.07
C SER A 63 -8.00 9.53 -0.07
N ARG A 64 -9.22 9.96 -0.38
CA ARG A 64 -9.50 10.79 -1.58
C ARG A 64 -8.91 12.20 -1.48
N ASP A 65 -8.76 12.69 -0.26
CA ASP A 65 -8.14 13.96 0.17
C ASP A 65 -6.62 13.98 0.06
N VAL A 66 -5.96 12.83 -0.11
CA VAL A 66 -4.52 12.81 -0.39
C VAL A 66 -4.25 13.42 -1.75
N GLU A 67 -3.54 14.55 -1.79
CA GLU A 67 -3.21 15.25 -3.04
C GLU A 67 -2.13 14.54 -3.84
N ALA A 68 -1.05 14.13 -3.16
CA ALA A 68 0.09 13.45 -3.76
C ALA A 68 0.70 12.43 -2.80
N VAL A 69 1.25 11.35 -3.36
CA VAL A 69 2.07 10.38 -2.64
C VAL A 69 3.48 10.47 -3.20
N HIS A 70 4.39 11.08 -2.44
CA HIS A 70 5.79 11.22 -2.82
C HIS A 70 6.56 9.98 -2.39
N VAL A 71 7.26 9.34 -3.33
CA VAL A 71 8.03 8.11 -3.07
C VAL A 71 9.48 8.32 -3.50
N GLN A 72 10.40 8.27 -2.54
CA GLN A 72 11.84 8.28 -2.79
C GLN A 72 12.34 6.84 -3.03
N GLY A 73 13.12 6.63 -4.10
CA GLY A 73 13.62 5.32 -4.52
C GLY A 73 12.81 4.69 -5.67
N GLU A 74 13.52 4.17 -6.68
CA GLU A 74 12.91 3.66 -7.93
C GLU A 74 12.03 2.42 -7.69
N ALA A 75 12.54 1.44 -6.93
CA ALA A 75 11.82 0.18 -6.69
C ALA A 75 10.49 0.42 -5.94
N ALA A 76 10.54 1.19 -4.85
CA ALA A 76 9.36 1.55 -4.07
C ALA A 76 8.37 2.39 -4.88
N TYR A 77 8.85 3.33 -5.71
CA TYR A 77 7.99 4.12 -6.58
C TYR A 77 7.23 3.25 -7.59
N ARG A 78 7.92 2.31 -8.26
CA ARG A 78 7.29 1.38 -9.20
C ARG A 78 6.24 0.53 -8.50
N GLU A 79 6.59 -0.05 -7.34
CA GLU A 79 5.66 -0.85 -6.56
C GLU A 79 4.40 -0.05 -6.16
N ALA A 80 4.58 1.16 -5.63
CA ALA A 80 3.48 2.06 -5.28
C ALA A 80 2.60 2.40 -6.49
N LYS A 81 3.24 2.73 -7.63
CA LYS A 81 2.55 3.16 -8.85
C LYS A 81 1.73 2.03 -9.44
N ASP A 82 2.29 0.83 -9.53
CA ASP A 82 1.62 -0.32 -10.12
C ASP A 82 0.52 -0.85 -9.21
N PHE A 83 0.74 -0.83 -7.89
CA PHE A 83 -0.31 -1.15 -6.93
C PHE A 83 -1.49 -0.18 -7.02
N MET A 84 -1.22 1.13 -7.12
CA MET A 84 -2.28 2.13 -7.30
C MET A 84 -3.01 1.98 -8.64
N LYS A 85 -2.28 1.70 -9.74
CA LYS A 85 -2.92 1.41 -11.04
C LYS A 85 -3.88 0.23 -10.97
N MET A 86 -3.52 -0.79 -10.21
CA MET A 86 -4.33 -1.99 -10.06
C MET A 86 -5.59 -1.76 -9.21
N LEU A 87 -5.46 -1.09 -8.07
CA LEU A 87 -6.59 -0.88 -7.14
C LEU A 87 -7.46 0.30 -7.53
N THR A 88 -6.85 1.44 -7.87
CA THR A 88 -7.57 2.67 -8.22
C THR A 88 -6.84 3.45 -9.32
N PRO A 89 -6.99 3.02 -10.59
CA PRO A 89 -6.24 3.58 -11.72
C PRO A 89 -6.31 5.11 -11.84
N SER A 90 -7.46 5.71 -11.54
CA SER A 90 -7.67 7.16 -11.57
C SER A 90 -6.76 7.93 -10.61
N TYR A 91 -6.29 7.31 -9.52
CA TYR A 91 -5.38 7.91 -8.56
C TYR A 91 -3.91 7.57 -8.80
N ALA A 92 -3.59 6.68 -9.75
CA ALA A 92 -2.21 6.37 -10.09
C ALA A 92 -1.38 7.63 -10.41
N PRO A 93 -1.89 8.66 -11.13
CA PRO A 93 -1.14 9.89 -11.38
C PRO A 93 -0.70 10.66 -10.13
N LYS A 94 -1.37 10.48 -8.98
CA LYS A 94 -1.02 11.10 -7.69
C LYS A 94 0.25 10.52 -7.05
N VAL A 95 0.65 9.31 -7.43
CA VAL A 95 1.93 8.73 -7.01
C VAL A 95 3.05 9.38 -7.82
N LYS A 96 3.91 10.15 -7.14
CA LYS A 96 5.01 10.92 -7.71
C LYS A 96 6.35 10.37 -7.22
N GLN A 97 7.27 10.17 -8.14
CA GLN A 97 8.63 9.81 -7.77
C GLN A 97 9.37 11.06 -7.27
N TYR A 98 10.02 10.94 -6.13
CA TYR A 98 10.90 11.95 -5.58
C TYR A 98 12.34 11.66 -6.01
N LYS A 99 12.96 12.60 -6.72
CA LYS A 99 14.31 12.47 -7.32
C LYS A 99 15.27 13.59 -6.92
N GLU A 100 14.85 14.49 -6.05
CA GLU A 100 15.70 15.60 -5.64
C GLU A 100 16.84 15.09 -4.74
N PRO A 101 17.98 15.81 -4.73
CA PRO A 101 19.15 15.43 -3.94
C PRO A 101 18.91 15.60 -2.43
N THR A 102 18.12 16.59 -2.03
CA THR A 102 17.71 16.79 -0.64
C THR A 102 16.84 15.61 -0.21
N PRO A 103 17.04 14.99 0.97
CA PRO A 103 16.17 13.92 1.44
C PRO A 103 14.70 14.36 1.55
N LEU A 104 13.76 13.46 1.22
CA LEU A 104 12.33 13.77 1.16
C LEU A 104 11.81 14.38 2.48
N PHE A 105 12.12 13.77 3.62
CA PHE A 105 11.66 14.26 4.92
C PHE A 105 12.34 15.57 5.34
N ALA A 106 13.62 15.74 5.00
CA ALA A 106 14.34 16.99 5.24
C ALA A 106 13.71 18.15 4.46
N LYS A 107 13.35 17.94 3.18
CA LYS A 107 12.65 18.95 2.37
C LYS A 107 11.33 19.40 2.99
N HIS A 108 10.59 18.48 3.60
CA HIS A 108 9.31 18.77 4.24
C HIS A 108 9.43 19.15 5.73
N GLY A 109 10.65 19.32 6.25
CA GLY A 109 10.88 19.71 7.65
C GLY A 109 10.48 18.65 8.69
N LEU A 110 10.29 17.39 8.27
CA LEU A 110 9.81 16.30 9.13
C LEU A 110 10.94 15.62 9.93
N GLU A 111 12.20 15.80 9.55
CA GLU A 111 13.35 15.18 10.24
C GLU A 111 13.39 15.47 11.74
N ARG A 112 13.09 16.73 12.11
CA ARG A 112 13.06 17.12 13.53
C ARG A 112 11.97 16.39 14.29
N GLN A 113 10.77 16.31 13.71
CA GLN A 113 9.64 15.62 14.32
C GLN A 113 9.91 14.11 14.44
N LEU A 114 10.55 13.51 13.43
CA LEU A 114 10.95 12.10 13.47
C LEU A 114 11.99 11.84 14.57
N SER A 115 12.96 12.74 14.75
CA SER A 115 13.93 12.65 15.83
C SER A 115 13.27 12.73 17.21
N ASP A 116 12.26 13.59 17.36
CA ASP A 116 11.52 13.75 18.61
C ASP A 116 10.72 12.50 19.00
N LEU A 117 10.27 11.67 18.04
CA LEU A 117 9.59 10.38 18.33
C LEU A 117 10.45 9.40 19.14
N THR A 118 11.77 9.55 19.09
CA THR A 118 12.71 8.66 19.81
C THR A 118 13.12 9.19 21.18
N LYS A 119 12.68 10.40 21.54
CA LYS A 119 13.00 11.03 22.83
C LYS A 119 11.98 10.63 23.89
N ALA A 120 12.45 10.47 25.12
CA ALA A 120 11.59 10.19 26.27
C ALA A 120 10.68 11.38 26.63
N GLU A 121 11.11 12.60 26.33
CA GLU A 121 10.36 13.83 26.59
C GLU A 121 10.22 14.66 25.30
N VAL A 122 8.98 15.04 24.99
CA VAL A 122 8.64 15.92 23.87
C VAL A 122 8.21 17.27 24.44
N ARG A 123 8.85 18.35 24.00
CA ARG A 123 8.45 19.71 24.38
C ARG A 123 7.23 20.12 23.58
N LEU A 124 6.14 20.43 24.28
CA LEU A 124 4.88 20.93 23.72
C LEU A 124 4.94 22.43 23.43
#